data_AF-A0A329R678-F1
#
_entry.id   AF-A0A329R678-F1
#
_cell.length_a   1.000
_cell.length_b   1.000
_cell.length_c   1.000
_cell.angle_alpha   90.00
_cell.angle_beta   90.00
_cell.angle_gamma   90.00
#
_symmetry.space_group_name_H-M   'P 1'
#
loop_
_entity.id
_entity.type
_entity.pdbx_description
1 polymer ?
#
loop_
_entity_poly.entity_id
_entity_poly.type
_entity_poly.pdbx_seq_one_letter_code
_entity_poly.pdbx_strand_id
1 'polypeptide(L)'
;MIDACHKSSTLWPKFQQLHLREKMRVMSAQNESTATELAEFLEFLLQVGEERHEINPALGPNCIKIPKNMLIENPVEEVSKDREDEDIRSGAIPRGLTQIVDEMYADINNPEIANDEYFANRTILTTTNAVVQRINEAVTQRLEGVSQEYLSTDSVEEDKEVHFFEQKVLHTVNINGILPHKLTL
;
A
#
# COMPACT_ATOMS: atom_id res chain seq x y z
N MET A 1 8.80 -20.79 2.06
CA MET A 1 9.66 -19.64 1.68
C MET A 1 10.51 -19.14 2.88
N ILE A 2 10.80 -19.97 3.89
CA ILE A 2 11.62 -19.61 5.06
C ILE A 2 13.05 -20.19 4.95
N ASP A 3 13.23 -21.24 4.13
CA ASP A 3 14.52 -21.94 3.97
C ASP A 3 15.60 -21.12 3.24
N ALA A 4 15.23 -20.04 2.55
CA ALA A 4 16.13 -19.15 1.82
C ALA A 4 16.47 -17.85 2.59
N CYS A 5 16.42 -17.87 3.93
CA CYS A 5 16.84 -16.72 4.73
C CYS A 5 18.37 -16.70 4.87
N HIS A 6 19.04 -15.55 4.71
CA HIS A 6 20.49 -15.44 4.94
C HIS A 6 20.94 -15.95 6.32
N LYS A 7 20.04 -15.90 7.32
CA LYS A 7 20.26 -16.41 8.68
C LYS A 7 20.31 -17.94 8.77
N SER A 8 19.81 -18.67 7.77
CA SER A 8 19.93 -20.13 7.67
C SER A 8 21.19 -20.58 6.92
N SER A 9 21.95 -19.64 6.35
CA SER A 9 23.19 -19.94 5.62
C SER A 9 24.29 -20.46 6.54
N THR A 10 25.05 -21.45 6.06
CA THR A 10 26.26 -21.94 6.75
C THR A 10 27.36 -20.88 6.86
N LEU A 11 27.25 -19.79 6.09
CA LEU A 11 28.15 -18.64 6.17
C LEU A 11 27.73 -17.63 7.26
N TRP A 12 26.48 -17.67 7.74
CA TRP A 12 25.96 -16.72 8.74
C TRP A 12 26.86 -16.60 9.99
N PRO A 13 27.42 -17.68 10.56
CA PRO A 13 28.33 -17.57 11.71
C PRO A 13 29.64 -16.82 11.44
N LYS A 14 30.00 -16.60 10.17
CA LYS A 14 31.22 -15.88 9.77
C LYS A 14 31.01 -14.37 9.64
N PHE A 15 29.76 -13.90 9.70
CA PHE A 15 29.45 -12.47 9.63
C PHE A 15 29.56 -11.81 11.01
N GLN A 16 30.06 -10.58 11.04
CA GLN A 16 30.03 -9.75 12.23
C GLN A 16 28.66 -9.08 12.36
N GLN A 17 27.98 -9.33 13.48
CA GLN A 17 26.71 -8.68 13.77
C GLN A 17 26.94 -7.36 14.50
N LEU A 18 26.52 -6.26 13.88
CA LEU A 18 26.54 -4.93 14.48
C LEU A 18 25.13 -4.57 14.94
N HIS A 19 25.02 -4.07 16.17
CA HIS A 19 23.75 -3.61 16.74
C HIS A 19 23.70 -2.09 16.70
N LEU A 20 22.90 -1.55 15.78
CA LEU A 20 22.62 -0.13 15.74
C LEU A 20 21.63 0.22 16.85
N ARG A 21 21.88 1.31 17.57
CA ARG A 21 21.05 1.76 18.70
C ARG A 21 20.33 3.08 18.45
N GLU A 22 20.77 3.82 17.43
CA GLU A 22 20.24 5.15 17.13
C GLU A 22 19.17 5.10 16.04
N LYS A 23 18.00 5.67 16.36
CA LYS A 23 16.84 5.76 15.46
C LYS A 23 16.96 7.02 14.57
N MET A 24 17.78 6.97 13.52
CA MET A 24 18.09 8.13 12.67
C MET A 24 16.84 8.81 12.04
N ARG A 25 15.74 8.09 11.83
CA ARG A 25 14.48 8.65 11.29
C ARG A 25 13.73 9.57 12.25
N VAL A 26 13.97 9.50 13.57
CA VAL A 26 13.35 10.39 14.59
C VAL A 26 13.88 11.82 14.47
N MET A 27 15.15 11.96 14.09
CA MET A 27 15.86 13.23 14.15
C MET A 27 15.41 14.25 13.10
N SER A 28 14.47 13.87 12.23
CA SER A 28 13.90 14.73 11.18
C SER A 28 12.59 15.42 11.59
N ALA A 29 12.11 15.23 12.83
CA ALA A 29 10.88 15.86 13.29
C ALA A 29 11.03 17.38 13.37
N GLN A 30 10.15 18.12 12.67
CA GLN A 30 10.23 19.58 12.56
C GLN A 30 9.69 20.29 13.81
N ASN A 31 8.78 19.66 14.57
CA ASN A 31 8.08 20.24 15.73
C ASN A 31 8.03 19.25 16.91
N GLU A 32 7.83 19.76 18.14
CA GLU A 32 7.83 18.95 19.38
C GLU A 32 6.66 17.96 19.48
N SER A 33 5.46 18.37 19.04
CA SER A 33 4.27 17.49 19.01
C SER A 33 4.46 16.31 18.06
N THR A 34 4.94 16.57 16.83
CA THR A 34 5.17 15.53 15.82
C THR A 34 6.35 14.63 16.20
N ALA A 35 7.35 15.17 16.90
CA ALA A 35 8.45 14.37 17.46
C ALA A 35 7.94 13.36 18.51
N THR A 36 6.97 13.75 19.33
CA THR A 36 6.40 12.89 20.38
C THR A 36 5.60 11.75 19.77
N GLU A 37 4.69 12.04 18.84
CA GLU A 37 3.91 11.02 18.12
C GLU A 37 4.81 10.04 17.35
N LEU A 38 5.84 10.55 16.67
CA LEU A 38 6.81 9.73 15.95
C LEU A 38 7.62 8.84 16.91
N ALA A 39 7.97 9.35 18.09
CA ALA A 39 8.68 8.58 19.11
C ALA A 39 7.80 7.44 19.65
N GLU A 40 6.52 7.69 19.93
CA GLU A 40 5.55 6.67 20.34
C GLU A 40 5.39 5.58 19.28
N PHE A 41 5.20 5.96 18.01
CA PHE A 41 5.11 5.02 16.89
C PHE A 41 6.37 4.15 16.75
N LEU A 42 7.55 4.75 16.89
CA LEU A 42 8.82 4.02 16.79
C LEU A 42 9.10 3.14 17.99
N GLU A 43 8.57 3.47 19.16
CA GLU A 43 8.63 2.59 20.32
C GLU A 43 7.73 1.37 20.13
N PHE A 44 6.53 1.58 19.58
CA PHE A 44 5.67 0.46 19.15
C PHE A 44 6.37 -0.46 18.14
N LEU A 45 7.02 0.08 17.10
CA LEU A 45 7.76 -0.74 16.13
C LEU A 45 8.92 -1.53 16.77
N LEU A 46 9.62 -0.96 17.77
CA LEU A 46 10.63 -1.69 18.52
C LEU A 46 10.01 -2.84 19.30
N GLN A 47 8.92 -2.60 20.03
CA GLN A 47 8.23 -3.64 20.79
C GLN A 47 7.76 -4.78 19.88
N VAL A 48 7.28 -4.46 18.67
CA VAL A 48 6.93 -5.46 17.65
C VAL A 48 8.16 -6.25 17.22
N GLY A 49 9.27 -5.58 16.87
CA GLY A 49 10.50 -6.22 16.42
C GLY A 49 11.24 -7.05 17.49
N GLU A 50 11.07 -6.70 18.76
CA GLU A 50 11.63 -7.42 19.91
C GLU A 50 10.66 -8.45 20.51
N GLU A 51 9.49 -8.66 19.89
CA GLU A 51 8.43 -9.57 20.37
C GLU A 51 7.91 -9.22 21.78
N ARG A 52 8.01 -7.95 22.19
CA ARG A 52 7.49 -7.40 23.46
C ARG A 52 6.16 -6.67 23.30
N HIS A 53 5.47 -6.87 22.18
CA HIS A 53 4.22 -6.20 21.86
C HIS A 53 3.03 -6.79 22.63
N GLU A 54 1.99 -5.99 22.82
CA GLU A 54 0.73 -6.49 23.37
C GLU A 54 0.09 -7.51 22.41
N ILE A 55 -0.24 -8.68 22.95
CA ILE A 55 -1.01 -9.71 22.24
C ILE A 55 -2.49 -9.50 22.50
N ASN A 56 -3.31 -9.79 21.49
CA ASN A 56 -4.75 -9.86 21.69
C ASN A 56 -5.12 -11.26 22.26
N PRO A 57 -5.62 -11.37 23.51
CA PRO A 57 -5.95 -12.66 24.11
C PRO A 57 -6.97 -13.48 23.32
N ALA A 58 -7.83 -12.81 22.55
CA ALA A 58 -8.87 -13.44 21.76
C ALA A 58 -8.37 -14.01 20.42
N LEU A 59 -7.26 -13.49 19.86
CA LEU A 59 -6.73 -13.90 18.56
C LEU A 59 -5.50 -14.81 18.67
N GLY A 60 -4.90 -14.90 19.86
CA GLY A 60 -3.78 -15.78 20.16
C GLY A 60 -2.42 -15.06 20.23
N PRO A 61 -1.34 -15.78 20.57
CA PRO A 61 -0.03 -15.19 20.87
C PRO A 61 0.72 -14.64 19.64
N ASN A 62 0.29 -15.01 18.43
CA ASN A 62 0.94 -14.60 17.19
C ASN A 62 0.27 -13.36 16.56
N CYS A 63 -0.64 -12.71 17.28
CA CYS A 63 -1.40 -11.56 16.78
C CYS A 63 -1.00 -10.30 17.53
N ILE A 64 -0.38 -9.38 16.80
CA ILE A 64 -0.04 -8.04 17.30
C ILE A 64 -1.31 -7.23 17.46
N LYS A 65 -1.48 -6.60 18.62
CA LYS A 65 -2.52 -5.59 18.84
C LYS A 65 -2.05 -4.24 18.33
N ILE A 66 -2.76 -3.68 17.36
CA ILE A 66 -2.49 -2.35 16.82
C ILE A 66 -3.11 -1.28 17.76
N PRO A 67 -2.36 -0.22 18.12
CA PRO A 67 -2.88 0.90 18.90
C PRO A 67 -4.09 1.57 18.24
N LYS A 68 -5.08 1.99 19.03
CA LYS A 68 -6.34 2.56 18.50
C LYS A 68 -6.15 3.84 17.69
N ASN A 69 -5.18 4.66 18.07
CA ASN A 69 -4.82 5.90 17.35
C ASN A 69 -4.16 5.65 15.99
N MET A 70 -3.85 4.39 15.65
CA MET A 70 -3.32 3.98 14.34
C MET A 70 -4.37 3.26 13.50
N LEU A 71 -5.63 3.20 13.97
CA LEU A 71 -6.72 2.54 13.29
C LEU A 71 -7.69 3.57 12.72
N ILE A 72 -8.12 3.32 11.49
CA ILE A 72 -9.30 3.97 10.91
C ILE A 72 -10.49 3.07 11.21
N GLU A 73 -11.53 3.64 11.81
CA GLU A 73 -12.74 2.89 12.12
C GLU A 73 -13.45 2.50 10.83
N ASN A 74 -13.69 1.19 10.67
CA ASN A 74 -14.50 0.66 9.58
C ASN A 74 -15.76 0.02 10.18
N PRO A 75 -16.80 0.83 10.51
CA PRO A 75 -18.04 0.30 11.04
C PRO A 75 -18.69 -0.64 10.03
N VAL A 76 -19.08 -1.83 10.50
CA VAL A 76 -19.95 -2.72 9.75
C VAL A 76 -21.35 -2.11 9.84
N GLU A 77 -21.73 -1.25 8.91
CA GLU A 77 -23.15 -0.95 8.73
C GLU A 77 -23.88 -2.28 8.48
N GLU A 78 -25.03 -2.50 9.12
CA GLU A 78 -25.81 -3.73 8.92
C GLU A 78 -26.19 -3.86 7.44
N VAL A 79 -25.38 -4.60 6.70
CA VAL A 79 -25.61 -4.85 5.29
C VAL A 79 -26.79 -5.82 5.22
N SER A 80 -27.89 -5.37 4.61
CA SER A 80 -28.88 -6.29 4.05
C SER A 80 -28.15 -7.39 3.29
N LYS A 81 -28.40 -8.68 3.59
CA LYS A 81 -27.70 -9.87 3.06
C LYS A 81 -27.44 -9.89 1.54
N ASP A 82 -28.09 -9.02 0.78
CA ASP A 82 -27.96 -8.83 -0.65
C ASP A 82 -26.68 -8.09 -1.12
N ARG A 83 -25.86 -7.48 -0.23
CA ARG A 83 -24.62 -6.75 -0.62
C ARG A 83 -23.31 -7.29 -0.04
N GLU A 84 -23.28 -8.50 0.51
CA GLU A 84 -22.02 -9.15 0.93
C GLU A 84 -21.13 -9.51 -0.27
N ASP A 85 -21.74 -9.74 -1.43
CA ASP A 85 -21.05 -10.06 -2.69
C ASP A 85 -20.49 -8.83 -3.43
N GLU A 86 -20.83 -7.60 -3.00
CA GLU A 86 -20.34 -6.38 -3.66
C GLU A 86 -18.82 -6.24 -3.50
N ASP A 87 -18.26 -6.53 -2.32
CA ASP A 87 -16.81 -6.44 -2.05
C ASP A 87 -15.98 -7.51 -2.81
N ILE A 88 -16.63 -8.58 -3.30
CA ILE A 88 -16.02 -9.71 -4.04
C ILE A 88 -16.04 -9.47 -5.57
N ARG A 89 -16.89 -8.56 -6.06
CA ARG A 89 -17.01 -8.29 -7.50
C ARG A 89 -15.69 -7.74 -8.05
N SER A 90 -15.27 -8.27 -9.20
CA SER A 90 -14.10 -7.75 -9.93
C SER A 90 -14.30 -6.25 -10.22
N GLY A 91 -13.45 -5.41 -9.62
CA GLY A 91 -13.50 -3.94 -9.72
C GLY A 91 -14.17 -3.22 -8.54
N ALA A 92 -14.75 -3.93 -7.58
CA ALA A 92 -15.28 -3.30 -6.37
C ALA A 92 -14.14 -2.89 -5.42
N ILE A 93 -14.29 -1.72 -4.80
CA ILE A 93 -13.41 -1.21 -3.76
C ILE A 93 -14.02 -1.65 -2.43
N PRO A 94 -13.36 -2.52 -1.64
CA PRO A 94 -13.84 -2.88 -0.32
C PRO A 94 -14.12 -1.63 0.50
N ARG A 95 -15.24 -1.57 1.21
CA ARG A 95 -15.66 -0.35 1.95
C ARG A 95 -14.57 0.28 2.81
N GLY A 96 -13.78 -0.55 3.50
CA GLY A 96 -12.65 -0.06 4.32
C GLY A 96 -11.57 0.64 3.52
N LEU A 97 -11.39 0.32 2.23
CA LEU A 97 -10.47 1.02 1.34
C LEU A 97 -10.99 2.39 0.94
N THR A 98 -12.30 2.57 0.78
CA THR A 98 -12.90 3.89 0.53
C THR A 98 -12.62 4.85 1.69
N GLN A 99 -12.82 4.40 2.92
CA GLN A 99 -12.51 5.18 4.13
C GLN A 99 -11.03 5.56 4.23
N ILE A 100 -10.11 4.63 3.93
CA ILE A 100 -8.68 4.95 3.91
C ILE A 100 -8.38 6.06 2.90
N VAL A 101 -8.99 6.00 1.71
CA VAL A 101 -8.79 7.06 0.71
C VAL A 101 -9.39 8.39 1.18
N ASP A 102 -10.58 8.37 1.78
CA ASP A 102 -11.24 9.60 2.26
C ASP A 102 -10.45 10.25 3.41
N GLU A 103 -9.93 9.47 4.36
CA GLU A 103 -9.08 9.96 5.44
C GLU A 103 -7.71 10.47 4.93
N MET A 104 -7.09 9.72 4.01
CA MET A 104 -5.76 10.08 3.49
C MET A 104 -5.79 11.26 2.53
N TYR A 105 -6.87 11.40 1.75
CA TYR A 105 -7.00 12.36 0.66
C TYR A 105 -8.24 13.26 0.81
N ALA A 106 -8.61 13.62 2.04
CA ALA A 106 -9.80 14.44 2.34
C ALA A 106 -9.84 15.77 1.57
N ASP A 107 -8.68 16.42 1.42
CA ASP A 107 -8.52 17.74 0.79
C ASP A 107 -8.00 17.67 -0.65
N ILE A 108 -8.17 16.53 -1.34
CA ILE A 108 -7.56 16.29 -2.65
C ILE A 108 -7.96 17.31 -3.73
N ASN A 109 -9.13 17.94 -3.58
CA ASN A 109 -9.65 18.96 -4.50
C ASN A 109 -9.53 20.39 -3.96
N ASN A 110 -8.88 20.60 -2.80
CA ASN A 110 -8.63 21.92 -2.28
C ASN A 110 -7.31 22.47 -2.85
N PRO A 111 -7.33 23.47 -3.76
CA PRO A 111 -6.12 23.96 -4.41
C PRO A 111 -5.14 24.68 -3.47
N GLU A 112 -5.58 25.09 -2.28
CA GLU A 112 -4.69 25.68 -1.26
C GLU A 112 -3.88 24.61 -0.51
N ILE A 113 -4.36 23.36 -0.50
CA ILE A 113 -3.79 22.25 0.27
C ILE A 113 -3.16 21.19 -0.65
N ALA A 114 -3.82 20.82 -1.74
CA ALA A 114 -3.43 19.77 -2.69
C ALA A 114 -2.27 20.20 -3.61
N ASN A 115 -1.14 20.57 -3.02
CA ASN A 115 0.11 20.87 -3.72
C ASN A 115 1.01 19.62 -3.85
N ASP A 116 2.15 19.75 -4.53
CA ASP A 116 3.09 18.63 -4.72
C ASP A 116 3.54 17.99 -3.40
N GLU A 117 3.73 18.81 -2.34
CA GLU A 117 4.14 18.33 -1.03
C GLU A 117 3.04 17.51 -0.33
N TYR A 118 1.77 17.89 -0.49
CA TYR A 118 0.62 17.14 0.01
C TYR A 118 0.59 15.73 -0.56
N PHE A 119 0.78 15.59 -1.87
CA PHE A 119 0.82 14.27 -2.50
C PHE A 119 2.09 13.48 -2.17
N ALA A 120 3.25 14.14 -2.11
CA ALA A 120 4.53 13.49 -1.82
C ALA A 120 4.61 12.90 -0.41
N ASN A 121 3.95 13.53 0.57
CA ASN A 121 3.96 13.11 1.97
C ASN A 121 2.93 12.01 2.29
N ARG A 122 2.18 11.52 1.28
CA ARG A 122 1.09 10.56 1.45
C ARG A 122 1.32 9.31 0.62
N THR A 123 1.07 8.15 1.20
CA THR A 123 1.21 6.85 0.52
C THR A 123 0.30 5.82 1.17
N ILE A 124 -0.38 5.04 0.33
CA ILE A 124 -1.16 3.88 0.77
C ILE A 124 -0.41 2.62 0.34
N LEU A 125 -0.08 1.76 1.32
CA LEU A 125 0.60 0.49 1.08
C LEU A 125 -0.39 -0.66 1.24
N THR A 126 -0.39 -1.60 0.30
CA THR A 126 -1.21 -2.82 0.38
C THR A 126 -0.43 -4.06 -0.01
N THR A 127 -1.01 -5.23 0.26
CA THR A 127 -0.34 -6.53 0.07
C THR A 127 -0.27 -6.99 -1.38
N THR A 128 -1.11 -6.47 -2.29
CA THR A 128 -1.18 -6.93 -3.68
C THR A 128 -1.34 -5.78 -4.67
N ASN A 129 -0.71 -5.91 -5.83
CA ASN A 129 -0.82 -4.92 -6.92
C ASN A 129 -2.26 -4.75 -7.43
N ALA A 130 -3.08 -5.80 -7.38
CA ALA A 130 -4.51 -5.71 -7.74
C ALA A 130 -5.30 -4.81 -6.79
N VAL A 131 -4.95 -4.76 -5.50
CA VAL A 131 -5.53 -3.81 -4.55
C VAL A 131 -4.97 -2.42 -4.78
N VAL A 132 -3.66 -2.29 -5.01
CA VAL A 132 -3.02 -1.00 -5.37
C VAL A 132 -3.72 -0.35 -6.57
N GLN A 133 -3.95 -1.12 -7.64
CA GLN A 133 -4.61 -0.61 -8.84
C GLN A 133 -6.02 -0.09 -8.53
N ARG A 134 -6.81 -0.85 -7.77
CA ARG A 134 -8.16 -0.41 -7.35
C ARG A 134 -8.13 0.88 -6.53
N ILE A 135 -7.15 1.03 -5.64
CA ILE A 135 -6.99 2.27 -4.85
C ILE A 135 -6.61 3.44 -5.75
N ASN A 136 -5.63 3.24 -6.63
CA ASN A 136 -5.19 4.28 -7.55
C ASN A 136 -6.35 4.76 -8.41
N GLU A 137 -7.14 3.85 -8.98
CA GLU A 137 -8.36 4.17 -9.72
C GLU A 137 -9.37 4.95 -8.84
N ALA A 138 -9.56 4.55 -7.58
CA ALA A 138 -10.45 5.22 -6.64
C ALA A 138 -9.99 6.65 -6.29
N VAL A 139 -8.69 6.87 -6.16
CA VAL A 139 -8.08 8.18 -5.90
C VAL A 139 -8.23 9.06 -7.14
N THR A 140 -7.90 8.54 -8.33
CA THR A 140 -8.03 9.28 -9.59
C THR A 140 -9.47 9.70 -9.86
N GLN A 141 -10.46 8.85 -9.57
CA GLN A 141 -11.88 9.21 -9.72
C GLN A 141 -12.37 10.34 -8.79
N ARG A 142 -11.64 10.64 -7.71
CA ARG A 142 -11.95 11.75 -6.81
C ARG A 142 -11.38 13.08 -7.28
N LEU A 143 -10.35 13.07 -8.13
CA LEU A 143 -9.73 14.29 -8.62
C LEU A 143 -10.67 15.05 -9.56
N GLU A 144 -10.83 16.35 -9.29
CA GLU A 144 -11.52 17.24 -10.21
C GLU A 144 -10.62 17.56 -11.42
N GLY A 145 -11.00 17.08 -12.60
CA GLY A 145 -10.22 17.29 -13.81
C GLY A 145 -10.74 16.53 -15.02
N VAL A 146 -10.14 16.81 -16.18
CA VAL A 146 -10.38 16.02 -17.40
C VAL A 146 -9.50 14.79 -17.34
N SER A 147 -10.12 13.61 -17.26
CA SER A 147 -9.35 12.38 -17.31
C SER A 147 -8.73 12.17 -18.69
N GLN A 148 -7.47 11.74 -18.70
CA GLN A 148 -6.74 11.40 -19.91
C GLN A 148 -6.31 9.94 -19.88
N GLU A 149 -6.64 9.22 -20.95
CA GLU A 149 -6.25 7.84 -21.13
C GLU A 149 -5.02 7.75 -22.04
N TYR A 150 -4.00 7.06 -21.55
CA TYR A 150 -2.76 6.76 -22.25
C TYR A 150 -2.68 5.25 -22.47
N LEU A 151 -2.54 4.84 -23.72
CA LEU A 151 -2.39 3.43 -24.11
C LEU A 151 -0.92 3.15 -24.44
N SER A 152 -0.38 2.04 -23.93
CA SER A 152 0.96 1.62 -24.34
C SER A 152 0.95 1.27 -25.83
N THR A 153 2.01 1.68 -26.53
CA THR A 153 2.19 1.35 -27.94
C THR A 153 2.87 -0.01 -28.01
N ASP A 154 2.08 -1.08 -27.91
CA ASP A 154 2.58 -2.45 -27.99
C ASP A 154 2.66 -2.87 -29.47
N SER A 155 3.66 -2.35 -30.20
CA SER A 155 4.05 -2.87 -31.51
C SER A 155 5.39 -3.58 -31.41
N VAL A 156 5.44 -4.86 -31.78
CA VAL A 156 6.70 -5.61 -31.89
C VAL A 156 7.41 -5.13 -33.17
N GLU A 157 8.64 -4.63 -33.06
CA GLU A 157 9.38 -4.06 -34.21
C GLU A 157 9.88 -5.11 -35.22
N GLU A 158 9.85 -6.40 -34.89
CA GLU A 158 10.28 -7.46 -35.79
C GLU A 158 9.37 -8.69 -35.69
N ASP A 159 8.45 -8.84 -36.64
CA ASP A 159 8.09 -10.16 -37.16
C ASP A 159 7.57 -9.99 -38.59
N LYS A 160 8.47 -10.20 -39.56
CA LYS A 160 8.10 -10.29 -40.98
C LYS A 160 7.34 -11.59 -41.28
N GLU A 161 7.28 -12.53 -40.33
CA GLU A 161 6.55 -13.77 -40.46
C GLU A 161 5.93 -14.13 -39.08
N VAL A 162 4.59 -14.05 -39.01
CA VAL A 162 3.72 -14.51 -37.91
C VAL A 162 3.57 -13.53 -36.73
N HIS A 163 2.36 -13.00 -36.55
CA HIS A 163 1.91 -12.40 -35.29
C HIS A 163 1.93 -13.48 -34.19
N PHE A 164 3.05 -13.66 -33.47
CA PHE A 164 3.16 -14.70 -32.43
C PHE A 164 2.23 -14.46 -31.23
N PHE A 165 1.74 -13.23 -31.04
CA PHE A 165 0.80 -12.88 -29.98
C PHE A 165 -0.31 -11.97 -30.50
N GLU A 166 -1.56 -12.30 -30.20
CA GLU A 166 -2.67 -11.39 -30.43
C GLU A 166 -2.48 -10.14 -29.57
N GLN A 167 -2.71 -8.96 -30.16
CA GLN A 167 -2.57 -7.68 -29.47
C GLN A 167 -3.45 -7.57 -28.22
N LYS A 168 -4.62 -8.24 -28.22
CA LYS A 168 -5.48 -8.38 -27.03
C LYS A 168 -4.82 -9.14 -25.88
N VAL A 169 -3.98 -10.13 -26.17
CA VAL A 169 -3.23 -10.89 -25.15
C VAL A 169 -2.17 -9.98 -24.54
N LEU A 170 -1.46 -9.19 -25.34
CA LEU A 170 -0.47 -8.22 -24.84
C LEU A 170 -1.10 -7.18 -23.91
N HIS A 171 -2.29 -6.67 -24.26
CA HIS A 171 -3.01 -5.71 -23.41
C HIS A 171 -3.48 -6.29 -22.06
N THR A 172 -3.52 -7.62 -21.91
CA THR A 172 -3.85 -8.30 -20.65
C THR A 172 -2.63 -8.64 -19.79
N VAL A 173 -1.42 -8.40 -20.28
CA VAL A 173 -0.18 -8.69 -19.55
C VAL A 173 0.05 -7.63 -18.47
N ASN A 174 -0.08 -8.03 -17.20
CA ASN A 174 0.21 -7.19 -16.04
C ASN A 174 1.42 -7.76 -15.29
N ILE A 175 2.63 -7.39 -15.73
CA ILE A 175 3.89 -7.86 -15.14
C ILE A 175 4.27 -6.95 -13.97
N ASN A 176 4.70 -7.57 -12.87
CA ASN A 176 5.19 -6.82 -11.71
C ASN A 176 6.33 -5.88 -12.10
N GLY A 177 6.20 -4.59 -11.76
CA GLY A 177 7.21 -3.57 -12.01
C GLY A 177 7.10 -2.84 -13.36
N ILE A 178 6.09 -3.15 -14.18
CA ILE A 178 5.80 -2.42 -15.43
C ILE A 178 4.41 -1.78 -15.31
N LEU A 179 4.25 -0.60 -15.92
CA LEU A 179 2.94 0.07 -15.99
C LEU A 179 1.95 -0.79 -16.80
N PRO A 180 0.66 -0.81 -16.41
CA PRO A 180 -0.36 -1.48 -17.19
C PRO A 180 -0.51 -0.86 -18.58
N HIS A 181 -1.02 -1.64 -19.54
CA HIS A 181 -1.27 -1.19 -20.92
C HIS A 181 -2.11 0.09 -20.99
N LYS A 182 -3.09 0.24 -20.09
CA LYS A 182 -3.90 1.45 -19.97
C LYS A 182 -3.54 2.20 -18.70
N LEU A 183 -3.09 3.43 -18.86
CA LEU A 183 -2.92 4.38 -17.78
C LEU A 183 -3.99 5.47 -17.87
N THR A 184 -4.70 5.70 -16.78
CA THR A 184 -5.70 6.76 -16.67
C THR A 184 -5.21 7.77 -15.64
N LEU A 185 -5.12 9.04 -16.05
CA LEU A 185 -4.75 10.18 -15.21
C LEU A 185 -5.92 11.16 -15.11
#